data_AF-R4G9Y9-F1
#
_entry.id   AF-R4G9Y9-F1
#
_cell.length_a   1.000
_cell.length_b   1.000
_cell.length_c   1.000
_cell.angle_alpha   90.00
_cell.angle_beta   90.00
_cell.angle_gamma   90.00
#
_symmetry.space_group_name_H-M   'P 1'
#
loop_
_entity.id
_entity.type
_entity.pdbx_description
1 polymer ?
#
loop_
_entity_poly.entity_id
_entity_poly.type
_entity_poly.pdbx_seq_one_letter_code
_entity_poly.pdbx_strand_id
1 'polypeptide(L)'
;MFQVLLLSFCLQAKAQPLQDNTVALDPCSAYISLNEPWRNTEYQFNGSTDQPECDSHVDGEWYRFTGMAGDAMPTFCIPENHCGTHAPIWLNGSHPQESDGIVQRQACATFNGNCCLWNTTVDVKACPGGYYVYRLTKPSVCYHAYCGHFYDICDDVECQGSCLDTGNCLCSLGTIMGPDGQTCLDENECERNNGGCSEFCINMKNSYRCECGVGRVLGKDGKTCEVPVLCKSTSIEVNIPKDLVGGMDLSLLNGSCKGVSNGTHVNIIFSLKSCGTTISIASDKIVATNMVTGLPKQTPGSNGDIIVRTGKLLIPIACEFPRHYTISEGYIPNIKSSPLEITGRNQGVFPFTLEIFKDNGFEESYGDALPTLKLRDSLYFGIEPSVHVSGLQTLVESCFATPTSKADEVLKYYLIQDGCVSDESVKQFTSKDHLAKHFQVPVFKFVGKDNKEVFLHCHILVCGVTDERSRCAQGCRRRMRRWSETEEPGRLANRILTGGPIRIDVEE
;
A
#
# COMPACT_ATOMS: atom_id res chain seq x y z
N MET A 1 -1.72 90.25 -39.46
CA MET A 1 -1.44 89.36 -40.60
C MET A 1 -0.37 88.37 -40.13
N PHE A 2 -0.67 87.07 -40.13
CA PHE A 2 0.21 85.89 -39.93
C PHE A 2 1.13 85.86 -38.68
N GLN A 3 0.75 85.14 -37.61
CA GLN A 3 0.88 83.68 -37.39
C GLN A 3 2.32 83.28 -37.01
N VAL A 4 2.56 83.20 -35.70
CA VAL A 4 3.75 82.60 -35.08
C VAL A 4 3.27 81.37 -34.31
N LEU A 5 3.79 80.20 -34.67
CA LEU A 5 3.59 78.95 -33.94
C LEU A 5 4.98 78.32 -33.81
N LEU A 6 5.51 78.34 -32.59
CA LEU A 6 6.66 77.54 -32.20
C LEU A 6 6.26 76.71 -30.98
N LEU A 7 6.51 75.41 -31.14
CA LEU A 7 6.29 74.33 -30.20
C LEU A 7 7.01 74.56 -28.87
N SER A 8 6.38 74.12 -27.78
CA SER A 8 7.03 73.16 -26.89
C SER A 8 6.00 72.46 -26.01
N PHE A 9 6.11 71.13 -25.97
CA PHE A 9 5.30 70.22 -25.17
C PHE A 9 5.67 70.33 -23.68
N CYS A 10 4.67 70.35 -22.80
CA CYS A 10 4.80 69.85 -21.45
C CYS A 10 3.43 69.31 -20.99
N LEU A 11 3.37 67.99 -20.75
CA LEU A 11 2.17 67.32 -20.24
C LEU A 11 1.88 67.78 -18.81
N GLN A 12 0.65 68.24 -18.57
CA GLN A 12 0.04 68.22 -17.24
C GLN A 12 -1.11 67.21 -17.28
N ALA A 13 -0.85 66.01 -16.77
CA ALA A 13 -1.90 65.05 -16.45
C ALA A 13 -2.61 65.54 -15.18
N LYS A 14 -3.86 65.99 -15.32
CA LYS A 14 -4.79 66.09 -14.19
C LYS A 14 -5.55 64.77 -14.08
N ALA A 15 -5.40 64.14 -12.93
CA ALA A 15 -6.04 62.89 -12.55
C ALA A 15 -7.57 62.97 -12.66
N GLN A 16 -8.16 61.94 -13.26
CA GLN A 16 -9.53 61.50 -12.99
C GLN A 16 -9.44 60.22 -12.14
N PRO A 17 -10.37 60.02 -11.18
CA PRO A 17 -10.26 58.92 -10.23
C PRO A 17 -10.37 57.58 -10.96
N LEU A 18 -9.47 56.66 -10.64
CA LEU A 18 -9.62 55.25 -11.00
C LEU A 18 -10.88 54.75 -10.30
N GLN A 19 -11.89 54.42 -11.10
CA GLN A 19 -12.99 53.59 -10.65
C GLN A 19 -12.38 52.24 -10.27
N ASP A 20 -12.44 51.93 -8.99
CA ASP A 20 -11.93 50.70 -8.40
C ASP A 20 -12.70 49.51 -8.98
N ASN A 21 -12.22 48.98 -10.10
CA ASN A 21 -12.64 47.70 -10.65
C ASN A 21 -12.03 46.60 -9.76
N THR A 22 -12.55 46.48 -8.55
CA THR A 22 -12.50 45.20 -7.84
C THR A 22 -13.44 44.27 -8.58
N VAL A 23 -12.89 43.45 -9.49
CA VAL A 23 -13.60 42.27 -9.97
C VAL A 23 -13.86 41.42 -8.74
N ALA A 24 -15.08 41.44 -8.21
CA ALA A 24 -15.47 40.57 -7.11
C ALA A 24 -15.28 39.12 -7.59
N LEU A 25 -14.26 38.44 -7.04
CA LEU A 25 -13.98 37.05 -7.34
C LEU A 25 -15.22 36.21 -7.01
N ASP A 26 -15.58 35.29 -7.91
CA ASP A 26 -16.70 34.37 -7.65
C ASP A 26 -16.35 33.52 -6.42
N PRO A 27 -17.19 33.51 -5.37
CA PRO A 27 -16.94 32.69 -4.18
C PRO A 27 -16.89 31.19 -4.48
N CYS A 28 -17.41 30.72 -5.61
CA CYS A 28 -17.24 29.33 -6.06
C CYS A 28 -15.81 29.04 -6.56
N SER A 29 -15.02 30.06 -6.88
CA SER A 29 -13.64 29.92 -7.35
C SER A 29 -12.61 30.43 -6.34
N ALA A 30 -13.03 31.18 -5.34
CA ALA A 30 -12.17 31.75 -4.31
C ALA A 30 -12.81 31.58 -2.92
N TYR A 31 -12.45 30.49 -2.24
CA TYR A 31 -12.91 30.16 -0.89
C TYR A 31 -11.78 29.55 -0.05
N ILE A 32 -11.97 29.55 1.27
CA ILE A 32 -11.10 28.89 2.24
C ILE A 32 -11.68 27.51 2.57
N SER A 33 -10.88 26.46 2.42
CA SER A 33 -11.29 25.12 2.76
C SER A 33 -11.30 24.90 4.28
N LEU A 34 -12.42 24.43 4.80
CA LEU A 34 -12.56 23.87 6.14
C LEU A 34 -12.48 22.34 6.00
N ASN A 35 -11.39 21.75 6.47
CA ASN A 35 -11.11 20.32 6.30
C ASN A 35 -10.72 19.61 7.60
N GLU A 36 -10.82 20.34 8.71
CA GLU A 36 -10.44 19.86 10.02
C GLU A 36 -11.40 18.74 10.47
N PRO A 37 -10.89 17.56 10.84
CA PRO A 37 -11.73 16.37 11.07
C PRO A 37 -12.69 16.54 12.25
N TRP A 38 -12.31 17.35 13.22
CA TRP A 38 -13.10 17.61 14.42
C TRP A 38 -14.40 18.36 14.11
N ARG A 39 -14.54 19.01 12.94
CA ARG A 39 -15.76 19.73 12.53
C ARG A 39 -16.91 18.79 12.16
N ASN A 40 -16.61 17.53 11.89
CA ASN A 40 -17.61 16.57 11.45
C ASN A 40 -18.68 16.35 12.52
N THR A 41 -19.95 16.26 12.12
CA THR A 41 -21.06 15.94 13.03
C THR A 41 -20.87 14.65 13.82
N GLU A 42 -20.12 13.67 13.30
CA GLU A 42 -19.83 12.42 13.98
C GLU A 42 -18.72 12.56 15.04
N TYR A 43 -17.94 13.63 15.00
CA TYR A 43 -16.86 13.85 15.95
C TYR A 43 -17.42 14.26 17.31
N GLN A 44 -17.33 13.36 18.29
CA GLN A 44 -17.72 13.62 19.68
C GLN A 44 -16.59 14.26 20.47
N PHE A 45 -16.91 15.37 21.12
CA PHE A 45 -16.04 16.08 22.04
C PHE A 45 -16.21 15.54 23.46
N ASN A 46 -15.09 15.21 24.13
CA ASN A 46 -15.10 14.83 25.54
C ASN A 46 -14.49 15.94 26.40
N GLY A 47 -15.35 16.71 27.06
CA GLY A 47 -14.92 17.83 27.93
C GLY A 47 -14.11 17.43 29.16
N SER A 48 -13.91 16.14 29.41
CA SER A 48 -13.05 15.63 30.49
C SER A 48 -11.57 15.59 30.09
N THR A 49 -11.28 15.47 28.79
CA THR A 49 -9.93 15.21 28.25
C THR A 49 -9.48 16.26 27.25
N ASP A 50 -10.43 16.86 26.54
CA ASP A 50 -10.14 17.70 25.37
C ASP A 50 -10.52 19.16 25.63
N GLN A 51 -9.77 20.07 25.00
CA GLN A 51 -10.12 21.48 24.97
C GLN A 51 -11.11 21.73 23.82
N PRO A 52 -12.24 22.43 24.05
CA PRO A 52 -13.23 22.65 23.01
C PRO A 52 -12.70 23.58 21.93
N GLU A 53 -13.00 23.23 20.68
CA GLU A 53 -12.66 24.02 19.52
C GLU A 53 -13.59 25.23 19.38
N CYS A 54 -13.04 26.30 18.80
CA CYS A 54 -13.76 27.53 18.56
C CYS A 54 -13.34 28.16 17.24
N ASP A 55 -14.34 28.49 16.42
CA ASP A 55 -14.17 29.18 15.14
C ASP A 55 -13.92 30.69 15.28
N SER A 56 -13.04 31.06 16.21
CA SER A 56 -12.67 32.45 16.47
C SER A 56 -11.93 33.12 15.29
N HIS A 57 -11.40 32.32 14.37
CA HIS A 57 -10.71 32.72 13.15
C HIS A 57 -11.65 32.88 11.94
N VAL A 58 -12.89 32.40 12.03
CA VAL A 58 -13.88 32.56 10.97
C VAL A 58 -14.44 33.99 11.06
N ASP A 59 -14.29 34.80 10.00
CA ASP A 59 -14.65 36.22 10.06
C ASP A 59 -15.10 36.80 8.71
N GLY A 60 -16.21 36.30 8.17
CA GLY A 60 -16.90 36.92 7.04
C GLY A 60 -16.31 36.64 5.66
N GLU A 61 -15.27 35.82 5.56
CA GLU A 61 -14.77 35.27 4.29
C GLU A 61 -15.66 34.13 3.77
N TRP A 62 -15.41 33.68 2.53
CA TRP A 62 -16.09 32.52 1.95
C TRP A 62 -15.37 31.21 2.30
N TYR A 63 -16.11 30.24 2.80
CA TYR A 63 -15.62 28.96 3.26
C TYR A 63 -16.31 27.81 2.54
N ARG A 64 -15.61 26.68 2.37
CA ARG A 64 -16.16 25.42 1.86
C ARG A 64 -15.78 24.27 2.79
N PHE A 65 -16.75 23.46 3.17
CA PHE A 65 -16.47 22.20 3.86
C PHE A 65 -15.91 21.18 2.87
N THR A 66 -14.78 20.58 3.21
CA THR A 66 -14.06 19.61 2.37
C THR A 66 -13.38 18.54 3.22
N GLY A 67 -12.93 17.45 2.60
CA GLY A 67 -12.15 16.44 3.30
C GLY A 67 -12.93 15.78 4.45
N MET A 68 -12.30 15.59 5.62
CA MET A 68 -12.93 14.89 6.75
C MET A 68 -13.97 15.75 7.50
N ALA A 69 -14.01 17.06 7.25
CA ALA A 69 -15.00 17.93 7.87
C ALA A 69 -16.43 17.68 7.36
N GLY A 70 -16.60 17.15 6.15
CA GLY A 70 -17.89 17.03 5.46
C GLY A 70 -17.89 17.73 4.09
N ASP A 71 -19.01 17.67 3.37
CA ASP A 71 -19.23 18.33 2.08
C ASP A 71 -20.14 19.58 2.19
N ALA A 72 -20.94 19.69 3.26
CA ALA A 72 -21.82 20.81 3.51
C ALA A 72 -22.17 20.98 4.99
N MET A 73 -22.80 22.10 5.35
CA MET A 73 -23.22 22.37 6.73
C MET A 73 -24.51 21.57 7.05
N PRO A 74 -24.63 20.90 8.21
CA PRO A 74 -25.82 20.13 8.57
C PRO A 74 -27.07 21.02 8.61
N THR A 75 -28.22 20.53 8.13
CA THR A 75 -29.51 21.22 8.02
C THR A 75 -30.49 20.69 9.05
N PHE A 76 -29.97 19.92 10.00
CA PHE A 76 -30.66 19.29 11.10
C PHE A 76 -29.92 19.63 12.39
N CYS A 77 -30.65 19.56 13.49
CA CYS A 77 -30.12 19.87 14.82
C CYS A 77 -29.06 18.86 15.24
N ILE A 78 -27.88 19.36 15.60
CA ILE A 78 -26.76 18.57 16.11
C ILE A 78 -26.78 18.56 17.64
N PRO A 79 -26.66 17.39 18.31
CA PRO A 79 -26.59 17.31 19.77
C PRO A 79 -25.36 18.03 20.35
N GLU A 80 -25.44 18.43 21.62
CA GLU A 80 -24.32 19.04 22.35
C GLU A 80 -23.09 18.12 22.40
N ASN A 81 -21.89 18.71 22.46
CA ASN A 81 -20.60 17.99 22.49
C ASN A 81 -20.26 17.23 21.18
N HIS A 82 -20.70 17.75 20.05
CA HIS A 82 -20.32 17.29 18.72
C HIS A 82 -19.55 18.39 17.96
N CYS A 83 -18.93 18.03 16.83
CA CYS A 83 -18.14 18.94 16.01
C CYS A 83 -16.98 19.59 16.79
N GLY A 84 -16.38 18.83 17.72
CA GLY A 84 -15.21 19.26 18.49
C GLY A 84 -15.49 20.36 19.51
N THR A 85 -16.75 20.70 19.78
CA THR A 85 -17.12 21.83 20.63
C THR A 85 -18.32 21.52 21.54
N HIS A 86 -18.62 22.39 22.50
CA HIS A 86 -19.79 22.23 23.37
C HIS A 86 -21.09 22.59 22.66
N ALA A 87 -21.09 23.65 21.86
CA ALA A 87 -22.28 24.16 21.18
C ALA A 87 -22.08 24.17 19.64
N PRO A 88 -22.43 23.06 18.97
CA PRO A 88 -22.30 22.93 17.52
C PRO A 88 -23.25 23.88 16.78
N ILE A 89 -22.78 24.47 15.68
CA ILE A 89 -23.56 25.33 14.79
C ILE A 89 -23.93 24.57 13.52
N TRP A 90 -25.23 24.63 13.17
CA TRP A 90 -25.84 24.00 11.99
C TRP A 90 -26.70 25.00 11.20
N LEU A 91 -27.00 24.70 9.94
CA LEU A 91 -27.78 25.53 9.02
C LEU A 91 -29.29 25.32 9.23
N ASN A 92 -30.02 26.36 9.61
CA ASN A 92 -31.48 26.28 9.73
C ASN A 92 -32.17 26.56 8.38
N GLY A 93 -32.62 25.49 7.74
CA GLY A 93 -33.31 25.47 6.44
C GLY A 93 -32.56 24.62 5.41
N SER A 94 -33.08 24.56 4.19
CA SER A 94 -32.43 23.85 3.07
C SER A 94 -31.22 24.60 2.49
N HIS A 95 -30.37 23.89 1.74
CA HIS A 95 -29.39 24.56 0.86
C HIS A 95 -30.09 25.19 -0.37
N PRO A 96 -29.54 26.29 -0.95
CA PRO A 96 -30.06 26.88 -2.19
C PRO A 96 -29.85 25.99 -3.41
N GLN A 97 -30.57 26.26 -4.51
CA GLN A 97 -30.23 25.74 -5.84
C GLN A 97 -29.26 26.68 -6.56
N GLU A 98 -28.56 26.18 -7.58
CA GLU A 98 -27.61 27.00 -8.38
C GLU A 98 -28.26 28.26 -8.97
N SER A 99 -29.55 28.19 -9.33
CA SER A 99 -30.32 29.32 -9.86
C SER A 99 -30.61 30.42 -8.84
N ASP A 100 -30.55 30.10 -7.54
CA ASP A 100 -30.92 31.02 -6.47
C ASP A 100 -29.82 32.05 -6.17
N GLY A 101 -28.59 31.79 -6.63
CA GLY A 101 -27.44 32.64 -6.36
C GLY A 101 -27.04 32.63 -4.88
N ILE A 102 -26.68 33.82 -4.35
CA ILE A 102 -26.32 33.97 -2.93
C ILE A 102 -27.60 34.21 -2.13
N VAL A 103 -27.91 33.30 -1.21
CA VAL A 103 -29.07 33.38 -0.32
C VAL A 103 -28.65 33.52 1.13
N GLN A 104 -29.47 34.21 1.93
CA GLN A 104 -29.28 34.28 3.37
C GLN A 104 -30.00 33.15 4.08
N ARG A 105 -29.32 32.52 5.03
CA ARG A 105 -29.86 31.46 5.89
C ARG A 105 -29.50 31.74 7.34
N GLN A 106 -30.32 31.23 8.25
CA GLN A 106 -30.01 31.28 9.67
C GLN A 106 -29.09 30.11 10.02
N ALA A 107 -28.03 30.33 10.77
CA ALA A 107 -27.23 29.29 11.40
C ALA A 107 -27.54 29.28 12.90
N CYS A 108 -27.82 28.11 13.44
CA CYS A 108 -28.28 27.91 14.81
C CYS A 108 -27.25 27.14 15.63
N ALA A 109 -27.01 27.56 16.86
CA ALA A 109 -26.16 26.85 17.83
C ALA A 109 -27.03 26.06 18.81
N THR A 110 -26.72 24.76 18.96
CA THR A 110 -27.38 23.89 19.93
C THR A 110 -26.72 24.03 21.30
N PHE A 111 -27.51 24.25 22.36
CA PHE A 111 -27.02 24.18 23.74
C PHE A 111 -28.15 23.96 24.75
N ASN A 112 -27.87 23.24 25.84
CA ASN A 112 -28.79 22.95 26.93
C ASN A 112 -30.16 22.43 26.47
N GLY A 113 -30.16 21.47 25.54
CA GLY A 113 -31.36 20.86 24.95
C GLY A 113 -32.15 21.76 23.98
N ASN A 114 -31.68 22.99 23.69
CA ASN A 114 -32.28 23.86 22.69
C ASN A 114 -31.43 23.88 21.41
N CYS A 115 -32.01 23.41 20.31
CA CYS A 115 -31.39 23.33 18.99
C CYS A 115 -31.03 24.67 18.34
N CYS A 116 -31.63 25.77 18.79
CA CYS A 116 -31.31 27.10 18.26
C CYS A 116 -31.34 28.12 19.40
N LEU A 117 -30.48 27.91 20.40
CA LEU A 117 -30.39 28.84 21.53
C LEU A 117 -29.81 30.18 21.08
N TRP A 118 -28.82 30.12 20.19
CA TRP A 118 -28.26 31.27 19.50
C TRP A 118 -28.41 31.09 18.00
N ASN A 119 -28.58 32.20 17.29
CA ASN A 119 -28.58 32.22 15.85
C ASN A 119 -27.69 33.34 15.31
N THR A 120 -27.26 33.16 14.06
CA THR A 120 -26.61 34.18 13.26
C THR A 120 -27.08 34.04 11.83
N THR A 121 -26.87 35.07 11.02
CA THR A 121 -27.20 35.02 9.59
C THR A 121 -25.93 34.74 8.80
N VAL A 122 -25.98 33.75 7.91
CA VAL A 122 -24.89 33.37 7.00
C VAL A 122 -25.38 33.47 5.56
N ASP A 123 -24.47 33.74 4.64
CA ASP A 123 -24.79 33.67 3.21
C ASP A 123 -24.33 32.32 2.64
N VAL A 124 -25.14 31.73 1.77
CA VAL A 124 -24.88 30.43 1.17
C VAL A 124 -25.08 30.54 -0.33
N LYS A 125 -24.17 29.96 -1.10
CA LYS A 125 -24.29 29.87 -2.57
C LYS A 125 -24.07 28.43 -3.00
N ALA A 126 -24.94 27.93 -3.87
CA ALA A 126 -24.72 26.67 -4.59
C ALA A 126 -23.81 26.92 -5.81
N CYS A 127 -22.82 26.07 -5.97
CA CYS A 127 -21.79 26.22 -7.00
C CYS A 127 -21.90 25.12 -8.07
N PRO A 128 -21.56 25.44 -9.33
CA PRO A 128 -21.45 24.45 -10.38
C PRO A 128 -20.51 23.32 -9.97
N GLY A 129 -20.99 22.08 -10.06
CA GLY A 129 -20.24 20.90 -9.64
C GLY A 129 -20.69 20.29 -8.31
N GLY A 130 -21.80 20.74 -7.73
CA GLY A 130 -22.46 20.00 -6.64
C GLY A 130 -22.05 20.39 -5.22
N TYR A 131 -21.42 21.55 -5.00
CA TYR A 131 -21.00 21.95 -3.65
C TYR A 131 -21.52 23.33 -3.26
N TYR A 132 -21.39 23.63 -1.96
CA TYR A 132 -21.84 24.87 -1.37
C TYR A 132 -20.68 25.66 -0.78
N VAL A 133 -20.75 26.98 -0.91
CA VAL A 133 -19.85 27.92 -0.24
C VAL A 133 -20.63 28.81 0.71
N TYR A 134 -20.02 29.11 1.85
CA TYR A 134 -20.67 29.76 2.98
C TYR A 134 -19.87 30.99 3.39
N ARG A 135 -20.54 32.14 3.50
CA ARG A 135 -19.97 33.32 4.14
C ARG A 135 -20.30 33.28 5.62
N LEU A 136 -19.37 32.73 6.40
CA LEU A 136 -19.57 32.41 7.81
C LEU A 136 -19.13 33.59 8.70
N THR A 137 -19.96 33.91 9.70
CA THR A 137 -19.67 35.01 10.64
C THR A 137 -18.93 34.52 11.87
N LYS A 138 -18.10 35.38 12.47
CA LYS A 138 -17.43 35.06 13.72
C LYS A 138 -18.41 34.73 14.85
N PRO A 139 -18.28 33.57 15.51
CA PRO A 139 -19.10 33.25 16.68
C PRO A 139 -18.85 34.22 17.84
N SER A 140 -19.90 34.55 18.58
CA SER A 140 -19.86 35.53 19.67
C SER A 140 -19.26 35.00 20.98
N VAL A 141 -19.12 33.68 21.14
CA VAL A 141 -18.64 33.01 22.36
C VAL A 141 -17.70 31.85 22.02
N CYS A 142 -16.71 31.58 22.87
CA CYS A 142 -15.59 30.65 22.60
C CYS A 142 -15.88 29.14 22.76
N TYR A 143 -17.11 28.69 22.47
CA TYR A 143 -17.48 27.25 22.48
C TYR A 143 -18.43 26.91 21.33
N HIS A 144 -18.34 27.69 20.26
CA HIS A 144 -19.18 27.59 19.07
C HIS A 144 -18.29 27.23 17.87
N ALA A 145 -18.68 26.20 17.13
CA ALA A 145 -18.01 25.79 15.91
C ALA A 145 -19.02 25.39 14.85
N TYR A 146 -18.75 25.77 13.60
CA TYR A 146 -19.56 25.37 12.45
C TYR A 146 -19.28 23.92 12.10
N CYS A 147 -20.33 23.12 12.14
CA CYS A 147 -20.27 21.71 11.78
C CYS A 147 -20.21 21.52 10.27
N GLY A 148 -19.49 20.51 9.83
CA GLY A 148 -19.69 19.91 8.52
C GLY A 148 -20.33 18.53 8.65
N HIS A 149 -21.09 18.15 7.64
CA HIS A 149 -21.77 16.87 7.53
C HIS A 149 -21.55 16.34 6.11
N PHE A 150 -21.62 15.02 5.94
CA PHE A 150 -21.62 14.39 4.62
C PHE A 150 -23.06 14.20 4.18
N TYR A 151 -23.48 14.97 3.17
CA TYR A 151 -24.79 14.83 2.55
C TYR A 151 -24.80 13.88 1.36
N ASP A 152 -23.62 13.41 0.97
CA ASP A 152 -23.44 12.72 -0.29
C ASP A 152 -23.99 13.56 -1.45
N ILE A 153 -23.62 14.86 -1.47
CA ILE A 153 -23.97 15.68 -2.63
C ILE A 153 -23.14 15.16 -3.79
N CYS A 154 -23.82 14.77 -4.87
CA CYS A 154 -23.24 14.15 -6.04
C CYS A 154 -22.24 15.09 -6.76
N ASP A 155 -21.02 15.18 -6.26
CA ASP A 155 -19.87 15.67 -7.02
C ASP A 155 -19.59 14.62 -8.12
N ASP A 156 -19.99 14.97 -9.35
CA ASP A 156 -19.68 14.37 -10.65
C ASP A 156 -19.73 12.83 -10.84
N VAL A 157 -20.77 12.43 -11.61
CA VAL A 157 -20.77 11.35 -12.62
C VAL A 157 -20.36 9.93 -12.17
N GLU A 158 -21.31 9.18 -11.61
CA GLU A 158 -21.50 7.75 -11.94
C GLU A 158 -22.88 7.23 -11.46
N CYS A 159 -23.98 7.80 -11.97
CA CYS A 159 -25.27 7.11 -11.91
C CYS A 159 -25.39 6.18 -13.12
N GLN A 160 -25.01 4.92 -12.95
CA GLN A 160 -25.40 3.83 -13.85
C GLN A 160 -26.75 3.23 -13.40
N GLY A 161 -27.71 4.10 -13.06
CA GLY A 161 -29.07 3.73 -12.64
C GLY A 161 -30.07 4.78 -13.10
N SER A 162 -31.13 4.36 -13.79
CA SER A 162 -32.15 5.25 -14.34
C SER A 162 -33.09 5.76 -13.24
N CYS A 163 -33.10 7.07 -12.98
CA CYS A 163 -34.21 7.69 -12.27
C CYS A 163 -35.43 7.74 -13.21
N LEU A 164 -36.34 6.78 -13.06
CA LEU A 164 -37.67 6.85 -13.67
C LEU A 164 -38.62 7.62 -12.74
N ASP A 165 -39.50 8.41 -13.36
CA ASP A 165 -40.43 9.41 -12.83
C ASP A 165 -41.53 8.87 -11.86
N THR A 166 -41.21 7.84 -11.08
CA THR A 166 -42.10 7.19 -10.11
C THR A 166 -41.28 6.65 -8.93
N GLY A 167 -40.93 7.56 -8.00
CA GLY A 167 -40.87 7.32 -6.54
C GLY A 167 -40.04 6.17 -5.95
N ASN A 168 -39.24 5.44 -6.74
CA ASN A 168 -38.40 4.35 -6.24
C ASN A 168 -36.97 4.57 -6.71
N CYS A 169 -36.22 5.42 -5.98
CA CYS A 169 -34.77 5.47 -6.12
C CYS A 169 -34.19 4.13 -5.64
N LEU A 170 -33.23 3.57 -6.38
CA LEU A 170 -32.47 2.40 -5.95
C LEU A 170 -31.09 2.91 -5.54
N CYS A 171 -30.75 2.75 -4.26
CA CYS A 171 -29.48 3.22 -3.73
C CYS A 171 -28.32 2.29 -4.11
N SER A 172 -27.13 2.87 -4.27
CA SER A 172 -25.89 2.14 -4.57
C SER A 172 -25.50 1.22 -3.41
N LEU A 173 -24.71 0.19 -3.70
CA LEU A 173 -24.20 -0.70 -2.66
C LEU A 173 -23.40 0.11 -1.62
N GLY A 174 -23.64 -0.11 -0.32
CA GLY A 174 -23.05 0.70 0.76
C GLY A 174 -23.86 1.94 1.15
N THR A 175 -25.08 2.11 0.63
CA THR A 175 -25.98 3.22 0.99
C THR A 175 -27.41 2.74 1.27
N ILE A 176 -28.11 3.44 2.15
CA ILE A 176 -29.49 3.18 2.55
C ILE A 176 -30.41 4.34 2.17
N MET A 177 -31.68 4.04 1.87
CA MET A 177 -32.67 5.07 1.53
C MET A 177 -32.93 5.96 2.74
N GLY A 178 -32.77 7.26 2.56
CA GLY A 178 -33.04 8.29 3.54
C GLY A 178 -34.54 8.44 3.84
N PRO A 179 -34.89 9.12 4.95
CA PRO A 179 -36.29 9.29 5.39
C PRO A 179 -37.19 10.03 4.39
N ASP A 180 -36.57 10.75 3.45
CA ASP A 180 -37.22 11.51 2.38
C ASP A 180 -37.55 10.68 1.14
N GLY A 181 -37.15 9.40 1.11
CA GLY A 181 -37.41 8.46 0.02
C GLY A 181 -36.72 8.80 -1.30
N GLN A 182 -35.77 9.74 -1.28
CA GLN A 182 -35.11 10.26 -2.48
C GLN A 182 -33.60 10.35 -2.31
N THR A 183 -33.10 10.50 -1.09
CA THR A 183 -31.67 10.61 -0.80
C THR A 183 -31.10 9.26 -0.40
N CYS A 184 -29.93 8.90 -0.92
CA CYS A 184 -29.19 7.73 -0.44
C CYS A 184 -28.18 8.20 0.61
N LEU A 185 -28.33 7.69 1.83
CA LEU A 185 -27.43 7.96 2.94
C LEU A 185 -26.37 6.87 3.00
N ASP A 186 -25.14 7.26 3.30
CA ASP A 186 -24.04 6.33 3.51
C ASP A 186 -24.34 5.36 4.67
N GLU A 187 -24.13 4.05 4.46
CA GLU A 187 -24.25 3.07 5.53
C GLU A 187 -22.93 3.01 6.30
N ASN A 188 -22.89 3.60 7.50
CA ASN A 188 -21.68 3.56 8.31
C ASN A 188 -21.40 2.16 8.86
N GLU A 189 -20.61 1.36 8.13
CA GLU A 189 -20.33 -0.02 8.53
C GLU A 189 -19.39 -0.09 9.74
N CYS A 190 -18.73 1.03 10.10
CA CYS A 190 -17.93 1.12 11.31
C CYS A 190 -18.77 1.07 12.58
N GLU A 191 -20.03 1.51 12.56
CA GLU A 191 -20.93 1.36 13.72
C GLU A 191 -21.22 -0.11 14.05
N ARG A 192 -21.14 -0.99 13.05
CA ARG A 192 -21.40 -2.40 13.21
C ARG A 192 -20.10 -3.18 13.44
N ASN A 193 -19.83 -3.50 14.71
CA ASN A 193 -18.65 -4.28 15.11
C ASN A 193 -17.34 -3.67 14.59
N ASN A 194 -17.23 -2.33 14.58
CA ASN A 194 -16.05 -1.60 14.13
C ASN A 194 -15.65 -1.94 12.67
N GLY A 195 -16.60 -2.25 11.77
CA GLY A 195 -16.30 -2.75 10.42
C GLY A 195 -15.54 -4.09 10.38
N GLY A 196 -15.35 -4.73 11.54
CA GLY A 196 -14.41 -5.85 11.73
C GLY A 196 -12.94 -5.43 11.78
N CYS A 197 -12.64 -4.14 11.93
CA CYS A 197 -11.27 -3.62 12.10
C CYS A 197 -10.71 -3.98 13.49
N SER A 198 -9.41 -4.29 13.54
CA SER A 198 -8.70 -4.60 14.79
C SER A 198 -8.50 -3.38 15.70
N GLU A 199 -8.32 -2.20 15.11
CA GLU A 199 -8.12 -0.96 15.86
C GLU A 199 -9.12 0.10 15.39
N PHE A 200 -8.78 0.90 14.38
CA PHE A 200 -9.62 2.01 13.93
C PHE A 200 -10.39 1.64 12.67
N CYS A 201 -11.67 1.95 12.64
CA CYS A 201 -12.49 1.91 11.43
C CYS A 201 -12.79 3.34 11.01
N ILE A 202 -12.48 3.65 9.75
CA ILE A 202 -12.70 4.94 9.14
C ILE A 202 -13.79 4.76 8.10
N ASN A 203 -14.96 5.34 8.39
CA ASN A 203 -16.07 5.35 7.48
C ASN A 203 -15.75 6.22 6.26
N MET A 204 -16.12 5.79 5.06
CA MET A 204 -15.96 6.51 3.81
C MET A 204 -17.27 6.46 3.02
N LYS A 205 -17.37 7.26 1.96
CA LYS A 205 -18.52 7.22 1.07
C LYS A 205 -18.63 5.84 0.37
N ASN A 206 -19.77 5.18 0.52
CA ASN A 206 -20.14 3.87 0.00
C ASN A 206 -19.29 2.69 0.52
N SER A 207 -18.44 2.88 1.54
CA SER A 207 -17.49 1.87 2.02
C SER A 207 -16.80 2.31 3.31
N TYR A 208 -16.06 1.43 3.97
CA TYR A 208 -15.16 1.79 5.07
C TYR A 208 -13.74 1.28 4.81
N ARG A 209 -12.75 1.78 5.55
CA ARG A 209 -11.42 1.16 5.66
C ARG A 209 -10.98 1.06 7.10
N CYS A 210 -10.07 0.14 7.38
CA CYS A 210 -9.44 0.05 8.68
C CYS A 210 -8.11 0.81 8.69
N GLU A 211 -7.80 1.45 9.82
CA GLU A 211 -6.52 2.10 10.08
C GLU A 211 -5.89 1.59 11.37
N CYS A 212 -4.57 1.73 11.46
CA CYS A 212 -3.78 1.23 12.58
C CYS A 212 -3.08 2.38 13.28
N GLY A 213 -2.97 2.26 14.60
CA GLY A 213 -2.27 3.22 15.44
C GLY A 213 -0.77 3.28 15.17
N VAL A 214 -0.11 4.19 15.90
CA VAL A 214 1.30 4.54 15.68
C VAL A 214 2.20 3.30 15.61
N GLY A 215 2.90 3.15 14.48
CA GLY A 215 3.89 2.11 14.25
C GLY A 215 3.32 0.71 13.98
N ARG A 216 2.02 0.60 13.67
CA ARG A 216 1.37 -0.61 13.13
C ARG A 216 0.90 -0.40 11.71
N VAL A 217 0.69 -1.50 10.98
CA VAL A 217 0.31 -1.51 9.57
C VAL A 217 -0.87 -2.43 9.35
N LEU A 218 -1.71 -2.07 8.39
CA LEU A 218 -2.86 -2.88 8.04
C LEU A 218 -2.42 -4.17 7.32
N GLY A 219 -2.95 -5.30 7.80
CA GLY A 219 -2.69 -6.64 7.29
C GLY A 219 -3.36 -6.90 5.93
N LYS A 220 -3.13 -8.08 5.36
CA LYS A 220 -3.62 -8.46 4.01
C LYS A 220 -5.15 -8.59 3.93
N ASP A 221 -5.79 -8.84 5.06
CA ASP A 221 -7.25 -8.90 5.17
C ASP A 221 -7.92 -7.52 5.13
N GLY A 222 -7.12 -6.44 5.12
CA GLY A 222 -7.62 -5.07 5.16
C GLY A 222 -8.26 -4.69 6.49
N LYS A 223 -8.09 -5.51 7.54
CA LYS A 223 -8.80 -5.38 8.82
C LYS A 223 -7.91 -5.51 10.05
N THR A 224 -6.90 -6.36 9.99
CA THR A 224 -6.04 -6.66 11.14
C THR A 224 -4.84 -5.73 11.21
N CYS A 225 -4.49 -5.23 12.40
CA CYS A 225 -3.33 -4.36 12.59
C CYS A 225 -2.12 -5.16 13.08
N GLU A 226 -1.03 -5.10 12.32
CA GLU A 226 0.18 -5.88 12.54
C GLU A 226 1.38 -4.96 12.81
N VAL A 227 2.33 -5.45 13.61
CA VAL A 227 3.62 -4.75 13.78
C VAL A 227 4.42 -4.91 12.47
N PRO A 228 5.12 -3.87 11.98
CA PRO A 228 5.95 -3.99 10.80
C PRO A 228 7.11 -4.97 11.07
N VAL A 229 7.08 -6.08 10.36
CA VAL A 229 8.12 -7.13 10.38
C VAL A 229 8.86 -7.08 9.05
N LEU A 230 10.18 -6.93 9.12
CA LEU A 230 11.02 -7.04 7.94
C LEU A 230 11.57 -8.47 7.85
N CYS A 231 11.02 -9.23 6.91
CA CYS A 231 11.42 -10.60 6.65
C CYS A 231 12.57 -10.62 5.63
N LYS A 232 13.80 -10.90 6.09
CA LYS A 232 14.96 -11.14 5.22
C LYS A 232 15.15 -12.65 5.03
N SER A 233 15.99 -13.03 4.07
CA SER A 233 16.30 -14.44 3.78
C SER A 233 17.00 -15.18 4.93
N THR A 234 17.66 -14.46 5.84
CA THR A 234 18.46 -15.03 6.93
C THR A 234 18.01 -14.59 8.33
N SER A 235 17.30 -13.46 8.43
CA SER A 235 16.87 -12.84 9.68
C SER A 235 15.46 -12.26 9.58
N ILE A 236 14.75 -12.25 10.69
CA ILE A 236 13.51 -11.52 10.89
C ILE A 236 13.82 -10.34 11.80
N GLU A 237 13.50 -9.14 11.34
CA GLU A 237 13.72 -7.90 12.08
C GLU A 237 12.36 -7.31 12.46
N VAL A 238 12.12 -7.18 13.75
CA VAL A 238 10.90 -6.59 14.30
C VAL A 238 11.27 -5.27 14.97
N ASN A 239 10.67 -4.18 14.51
CA ASN A 239 10.91 -2.85 15.05
C ASN A 239 9.66 -2.38 15.81
N ILE A 240 9.75 -2.31 17.13
CA ILE A 240 8.60 -1.98 18.00
C ILE A 240 8.82 -0.60 18.60
N PRO A 241 7.92 0.37 18.37
CA PRO A 241 8.03 1.70 18.99
C PRO A 241 7.98 1.62 20.51
N LYS A 242 8.81 2.41 21.21
CA LYS A 242 8.81 2.42 22.67
C LYS A 242 7.51 2.91 23.29
N ASP A 243 6.84 3.84 22.63
CA ASP A 243 5.58 4.42 23.10
C ASP A 243 4.48 3.34 23.23
N LEU A 244 4.55 2.30 22.40
CA LEU A 244 3.65 1.15 22.44
C LEU A 244 3.94 0.20 23.62
N VAL A 245 5.18 0.13 24.10
CA VAL A 245 5.63 -0.88 25.06
C VAL A 245 6.02 -0.33 26.43
N GLY A 246 5.90 0.99 26.65
CA GLY A 246 6.00 1.61 27.98
C GLY A 246 7.30 1.29 28.74
N GLY A 247 8.39 0.98 28.04
CA GLY A 247 9.67 0.61 28.65
C GLY A 247 9.83 -0.86 29.09
N MET A 248 8.94 -1.77 28.68
CA MET A 248 9.09 -3.22 28.88
C MET A 248 10.36 -3.78 28.21
N ASP A 249 10.97 -4.78 28.84
CA ASP A 249 12.01 -5.61 28.22
C ASP A 249 11.33 -6.66 27.34
N LEU A 250 11.57 -6.55 26.03
CA LEU A 250 11.01 -7.45 25.05
C LEU A 250 11.98 -8.62 24.79
N SER A 251 11.46 -9.83 24.78
CA SER A 251 12.18 -11.05 24.41
C SER A 251 11.29 -11.98 23.58
N LEU A 252 11.89 -12.88 22.82
CA LEU A 252 11.13 -13.95 22.14
C LEU A 252 10.78 -15.09 23.12
N LEU A 253 10.05 -16.10 22.65
CA LEU A 253 9.75 -17.33 23.40
C LEU A 253 10.99 -17.93 24.08
N ASN A 254 12.13 -17.88 23.39
CA ASN A 254 13.42 -18.15 24.00
C ASN A 254 14.01 -16.86 24.61
N GLY A 255 14.05 -16.80 25.94
CA GLY A 255 14.50 -15.63 26.72
C GLY A 255 15.96 -15.21 26.51
N SER A 256 16.77 -16.01 25.79
CA SER A 256 18.11 -15.63 25.33
C SER A 256 18.09 -14.58 24.22
N CYS A 257 16.98 -14.46 23.48
CA CYS A 257 16.85 -13.51 22.38
C CYS A 257 16.05 -12.28 22.82
N LYS A 258 16.79 -11.25 23.23
CA LYS A 258 16.24 -9.99 23.77
C LYS A 258 16.32 -8.87 22.74
N GLY A 259 15.35 -7.96 22.80
CA GLY A 259 15.35 -6.75 21.99
C GLY A 259 16.39 -5.75 22.44
N VAL A 260 17.05 -5.11 21.47
CA VAL A 260 18.01 -4.04 21.71
C VAL A 260 17.31 -2.71 21.44
N SER A 261 17.41 -1.78 22.40
CA SER A 261 16.77 -0.49 22.27
C SER A 261 17.68 0.55 21.60
N ASN A 262 17.17 1.21 20.56
CA ASN A 262 17.86 2.29 19.84
C ASN A 262 17.29 3.68 20.17
N GLY A 263 16.88 3.93 21.42
CA GLY A 263 16.32 5.21 21.83
C GLY A 263 14.82 5.35 21.56
N THR A 264 14.35 5.22 20.31
CA THR A 264 12.93 5.37 19.91
C THR A 264 12.21 4.03 19.70
N HIS A 265 12.92 3.02 19.24
CA HIS A 265 12.39 1.69 18.97
C HIS A 265 13.13 0.60 19.77
N VAL A 266 12.47 -0.53 19.97
CA VAL A 266 13.04 -1.79 20.43
C VAL A 266 13.14 -2.71 19.22
N ASN A 267 14.37 -3.01 18.82
CA ASN A 267 14.66 -3.81 17.64
C ASN A 267 14.98 -5.23 18.08
N ILE A 268 14.22 -6.20 17.57
CA ILE A 268 14.43 -7.62 17.83
C ILE A 268 14.82 -8.26 16.50
N ILE A 269 16.05 -8.74 16.43
CA ILE A 269 16.58 -9.42 15.24
C ILE A 269 16.87 -10.86 15.62
N PHE A 270 16.26 -11.79 14.90
CA PHE A 270 16.44 -13.22 15.16
C PHE A 270 16.48 -14.03 13.87
N SER A 271 17.14 -15.17 13.90
CA SER A 271 17.23 -16.05 12.75
C SER A 271 16.02 -16.98 12.67
N LEU A 272 15.68 -17.39 11.44
CA LEU A 272 14.69 -18.42 11.15
C LEU A 272 15.00 -19.77 11.84
N LYS A 273 16.27 -20.02 12.22
CA LYS A 273 16.72 -21.28 12.86
C LYS A 273 16.85 -21.20 14.39
N SER A 274 16.80 -20.01 14.97
CA SER A 274 17.09 -19.79 16.39
C SER A 274 15.93 -19.12 17.11
N CYS A 275 16.09 -18.87 18.41
CA CYS A 275 15.13 -18.12 19.23
C CYS A 275 13.71 -18.71 19.34
N GLY A 276 13.55 -20.01 19.08
CA GLY A 276 12.25 -20.70 19.19
C GLY A 276 11.29 -20.46 18.03
N THR A 277 11.79 -19.98 16.87
CA THR A 277 10.98 -19.78 15.66
C THR A 277 10.46 -21.13 15.14
N THR A 278 9.15 -21.19 14.87
CA THR A 278 8.46 -22.36 14.31
C THR A 278 8.21 -22.15 12.82
N ILE A 279 8.41 -23.18 11.99
CA ILE A 279 8.19 -23.11 10.54
C ILE A 279 7.03 -24.03 10.17
N SER A 280 6.00 -23.48 9.55
CA SER A 280 4.87 -24.21 8.99
C SER A 280 4.82 -24.03 7.47
N ILE A 281 4.43 -25.07 6.75
CA ILE A 281 4.36 -25.07 5.29
C ILE A 281 2.89 -25.13 4.88
N ALA A 282 2.43 -24.15 4.11
CA ALA A 282 1.13 -24.14 3.44
C ALA A 282 1.27 -24.49 1.95
N SER A 283 0.16 -24.60 1.23
CA SER A 283 0.12 -25.03 -0.19
C SER A 283 0.93 -24.14 -1.15
N ASP A 284 1.06 -22.85 -0.86
CA ASP A 284 1.61 -21.80 -1.73
C ASP A 284 2.73 -20.96 -1.06
N LYS A 285 2.95 -21.14 0.25
CA LYS A 285 3.86 -20.32 1.06
C LYS A 285 4.48 -21.08 2.23
N ILE A 286 5.67 -20.66 2.63
CA ILE A 286 6.36 -21.05 3.88
C ILE A 286 6.09 -19.97 4.91
N VAL A 287 5.60 -20.35 6.09
CA VAL A 287 5.25 -19.41 7.16
C VAL A 287 6.17 -19.66 8.35
N ALA A 288 7.03 -18.69 8.66
CA ALA A 288 7.86 -18.72 9.87
C ALA A 288 7.19 -17.88 10.95
N THR A 289 6.90 -18.47 12.11
CA THR A 289 6.20 -17.82 13.22
C THR A 289 7.04 -17.78 14.49
N ASN A 290 6.92 -16.70 15.25
CA ASN A 290 7.50 -16.57 16.60
C ASN A 290 6.60 -15.64 17.44
N MET A 291 6.84 -15.53 18.75
CA MET A 291 6.06 -14.65 19.63
C MET A 291 6.99 -13.77 20.47
N VAL A 292 6.81 -12.46 20.36
CA VAL A 292 7.48 -11.49 21.23
C VAL A 292 6.69 -11.34 22.52
N THR A 293 7.39 -11.46 23.64
CA THR A 293 6.88 -11.31 24.99
C THR A 293 7.51 -10.09 25.66
N GLY A 294 6.71 -9.23 26.27
CA GLY A 294 7.18 -8.10 27.08
C GLY A 294 7.05 -8.38 28.57
N LEU A 295 8.13 -8.14 29.33
CA LEU A 295 8.14 -8.16 30.80
C LEU A 295 8.54 -6.77 31.34
N PRO A 296 8.01 -6.33 32.49
CA PRO A 296 8.44 -5.08 33.12
C PRO A 296 9.93 -5.12 33.51
N LYS A 297 10.66 -4.03 33.28
CA LYS A 297 12.05 -3.88 33.75
C LYS A 297 12.10 -3.91 35.28
N GLN A 298 12.76 -4.92 35.85
CA GLN A 298 13.10 -4.91 37.27
C GLN A 298 14.32 -4.01 37.48
N THR A 299 14.16 -2.91 38.21
CA THR A 299 15.27 -2.08 38.66
C THR A 299 16.00 -2.79 39.81
N PRO A 300 17.31 -3.05 39.70
CA PRO A 300 18.08 -3.64 40.79
C PRO A 300 18.28 -2.59 41.88
N GLY A 301 17.44 -2.62 42.92
CA GLY A 301 17.55 -1.74 44.09
C GLY A 301 16.22 -1.33 44.73
N SER A 302 15.08 -1.54 44.09
CA SER A 302 13.77 -1.28 44.72
C SER A 302 13.23 -2.55 45.36
N ASN A 303 13.32 -2.64 46.69
CA ASN A 303 12.51 -3.59 47.46
C ASN A 303 11.04 -3.17 47.35
N GLY A 304 10.33 -3.79 46.42
CA GLY A 304 8.87 -3.77 46.36
C GLY A 304 8.31 -2.98 45.18
N ASP A 305 8.13 -3.68 44.06
CA ASP A 305 6.85 -3.62 43.34
C ASP A 305 6.43 -5.05 43.02
N ILE A 306 5.72 -5.66 43.98
CA ILE A 306 5.18 -7.04 43.93
C ILE A 306 3.83 -7.07 43.20
N ILE A 307 3.51 -6.06 42.37
CA ILE A 307 2.26 -6.05 41.59
C ILE A 307 2.56 -5.70 40.14
N VAL A 308 2.60 -6.73 39.29
CA VAL A 308 2.53 -6.59 37.82
C VAL A 308 1.09 -6.23 37.46
N ARG A 309 0.79 -4.94 37.23
CA ARG A 309 -0.54 -4.46 36.82
C ARG A 309 -0.77 -4.48 35.31
N THR A 310 0.28 -4.74 34.52
CA THR A 310 0.21 -4.73 33.05
C THR A 310 0.22 -6.16 32.56
N GLY A 311 -0.80 -6.56 31.78
CA GLY A 311 -0.87 -7.89 31.19
C GLY A 311 0.40 -8.22 30.39
N LYS A 312 0.80 -9.49 30.37
CA LYS A 312 1.90 -9.99 29.55
C LYS A 312 1.66 -9.58 28.09
N LEU A 313 2.49 -8.69 27.56
CA LEU A 313 2.42 -8.29 26.16
C LEU A 313 2.84 -9.48 25.31
N LEU A 314 1.96 -9.94 24.42
CA LEU A 314 2.21 -11.01 23.46
C LEU A 314 1.97 -10.45 22.06
N ILE A 315 3.01 -10.42 21.24
CA ILE A 315 2.91 -10.01 19.84
C ILE A 315 3.26 -11.22 18.97
N PRO A 316 2.28 -11.82 18.26
CA PRO A 316 2.56 -12.87 17.31
C PRO A 316 3.27 -12.28 16.08
N ILE A 317 4.35 -12.93 15.66
CA ILE A 317 5.16 -12.58 14.51
C ILE A 317 5.03 -13.70 13.49
N ALA A 318 4.71 -13.35 12.24
CA ALA A 318 4.66 -14.30 11.13
C ALA A 318 5.33 -13.69 9.89
N CYS A 319 6.22 -14.44 9.27
CA CYS A 319 6.84 -14.12 7.98
C CYS A 319 6.40 -15.15 6.95
N GLU A 320 5.77 -14.67 5.87
CA GLU A 320 5.37 -15.52 4.75
C GLU A 320 6.37 -15.39 3.60
N PHE A 321 6.86 -16.52 3.11
CA PHE A 321 7.76 -16.62 1.97
C PHE A 321 7.06 -17.39 0.85
N PRO A 322 7.08 -16.91 -0.40
CA PRO A 322 6.42 -17.61 -1.49
C PRO A 322 7.10 -18.95 -1.75
N ARG A 323 6.31 -19.99 -2.08
CA ARG A 323 6.85 -21.30 -2.46
C ARG A 323 7.36 -21.32 -3.92
N HIS A 324 6.85 -20.40 -4.74
CA HIS A 324 7.21 -20.21 -6.15
C HIS A 324 7.95 -18.88 -6.29
N TYR A 325 9.24 -18.92 -6.60
CA TYR A 325 10.07 -17.73 -6.74
C TYR A 325 10.20 -17.30 -8.20
N THR A 326 10.33 -15.99 -8.38
CA THR A 326 10.57 -15.34 -9.66
C THR A 326 11.91 -14.61 -9.56
N ILE A 327 12.92 -15.03 -10.33
CA ILE A 327 14.27 -14.46 -10.21
C ILE A 327 14.57 -13.65 -11.47
N SER A 328 14.85 -12.37 -11.29
CA SER A 328 15.37 -11.48 -12.32
C SER A 328 16.85 -11.24 -12.10
N GLU A 329 17.60 -11.34 -13.21
CA GLU A 329 18.97 -10.90 -13.46
C GLU A 329 20.07 -11.96 -13.41
N GLY A 330 20.32 -12.57 -14.58
CA GLY A 330 21.67 -12.91 -15.03
C GLY A 330 22.02 -12.04 -16.25
N TYR A 331 22.98 -11.15 -16.03
CA TYR A 331 23.82 -10.44 -17.00
C TYR A 331 23.13 -9.73 -18.19
N ILE A 332 23.00 -8.39 -18.11
CA ILE A 332 22.82 -7.48 -19.25
C ILE A 332 23.87 -6.38 -19.10
N PRO A 333 24.78 -6.15 -20.07
CA PRO A 333 25.76 -5.08 -19.96
C PRO A 333 25.05 -3.73 -20.12
N ASN A 334 24.90 -3.01 -19.00
CA ASN A 334 24.50 -1.60 -18.88
C ASN A 334 23.17 -1.18 -19.53
N ILE A 335 22.08 -1.25 -18.76
CA ILE A 335 21.16 -0.11 -18.61
C ILE A 335 20.89 0.04 -17.11
N LYS A 336 21.19 1.22 -16.56
CA LYS A 336 20.71 1.63 -15.24
C LYS A 336 19.18 1.53 -15.23
N SER A 337 18.62 0.56 -14.52
CA SER A 337 17.27 0.65 -14.00
C SER A 337 17.23 0.03 -12.63
N SER A 338 16.82 0.88 -11.69
CA SER A 338 16.63 0.67 -10.26
C SER A 338 16.00 -0.67 -9.92
N PRO A 339 16.27 -1.23 -8.73
CA PRO A 339 15.49 -2.35 -8.23
C PRO A 339 14.01 -1.93 -8.24
N LEU A 340 13.16 -2.74 -8.87
CA LEU A 340 11.73 -2.60 -8.74
C LEU A 340 11.38 -3.00 -7.30
N GLU A 341 11.29 -2.01 -6.41
CA GLU A 341 10.72 -2.18 -5.08
C GLU A 341 9.23 -2.48 -5.23
N ILE A 342 8.87 -3.76 -5.14
CA ILE A 342 7.49 -4.14 -4.87
C ILE A 342 7.34 -4.13 -3.35
N THR A 343 6.81 -3.03 -2.83
CA THR A 343 6.34 -2.90 -1.46
C THR A 343 5.09 -3.77 -1.25
N GLY A 344 5.31 -5.03 -0.91
CA GLY A 344 4.33 -5.84 -0.18
C GLY A 344 4.85 -6.02 1.24
N ARG A 345 4.22 -5.38 2.23
CA ARG A 345 4.71 -5.28 3.63
C ARG A 345 4.92 -6.62 4.38
N ASN A 346 4.76 -7.80 3.76
CA ASN A 346 4.99 -9.13 4.34
C ASN A 346 5.38 -10.22 3.30
N GLN A 347 6.25 -9.94 2.32
CA GLN A 347 6.80 -10.98 1.42
C GLN A 347 8.29 -10.77 1.17
N GLY A 348 9.13 -11.74 1.57
CA GLY A 348 10.58 -11.76 1.30
C GLY A 348 10.94 -12.66 0.10
N VAL A 349 11.98 -12.30 -0.66
CA VAL A 349 12.49 -13.05 -1.82
C VAL A 349 13.68 -13.92 -1.42
N PHE A 350 13.71 -15.18 -1.86
CA PHE A 350 14.86 -16.08 -1.72
C PHE A 350 15.63 -16.07 -3.06
N PRO A 351 16.80 -15.43 -3.15
CA PRO A 351 17.48 -15.25 -4.42
C PRO A 351 18.25 -16.52 -4.80
N PHE A 352 17.97 -17.04 -6.00
CA PHE A 352 18.88 -17.95 -6.70
C PHE A 352 19.57 -17.18 -7.83
N THR A 353 20.71 -17.66 -8.30
CA THR A 353 21.42 -17.12 -9.46
C THR A 353 21.58 -18.23 -10.50
N LEU A 354 21.46 -17.88 -11.78
CA LEU A 354 21.87 -18.76 -12.88
C LEU A 354 23.33 -18.43 -13.20
N GLU A 355 24.24 -19.30 -12.80
CA GLU A 355 25.67 -19.11 -12.96
C GLU A 355 26.24 -20.01 -14.05
N ILE A 356 27.24 -19.48 -14.76
CA ILE A 356 28.01 -20.21 -15.76
C ILE A 356 29.39 -20.47 -15.16
N PHE A 357 29.80 -21.74 -15.15
CA PHE A 357 31.02 -22.23 -14.55
C PHE A 357 32.07 -22.54 -15.61
N LYS A 358 33.34 -22.42 -15.23
CA LYS A 358 34.46 -22.69 -16.14
C LYS A 358 34.67 -24.19 -16.40
N ASP A 359 34.27 -25.04 -15.45
CA ASP A 359 34.45 -26.49 -15.51
C ASP A 359 33.37 -27.28 -14.75
N ASN A 360 33.54 -28.60 -14.69
CA ASN A 360 32.63 -29.54 -14.04
C ASN A 360 32.80 -29.62 -12.51
N GLY A 361 33.71 -28.86 -11.92
CA GLY A 361 33.87 -28.71 -10.48
C GLY A 361 32.81 -27.79 -9.88
N PHE A 362 32.22 -26.90 -10.68
CA PHE A 362 31.22 -25.90 -10.26
C PHE A 362 31.73 -25.02 -9.09
N GLU A 363 33.04 -24.76 -9.03
CA GLU A 363 33.66 -23.94 -7.99
C GLU A 363 33.91 -22.50 -8.46
N GLU A 364 34.38 -22.32 -9.70
CA GLU A 364 34.69 -21.01 -10.27
C GLU A 364 33.71 -20.63 -11.38
N SER A 365 32.93 -19.57 -11.15
CA SER A 365 32.03 -18.98 -12.15
C SER A 365 32.71 -17.88 -12.95
N TYR A 366 32.13 -17.54 -14.11
CA TYR A 366 32.63 -16.44 -14.95
C TYR A 366 32.37 -15.05 -14.34
N GLY A 367 31.50 -14.93 -13.33
CA GLY A 367 31.18 -13.66 -12.65
C GLY A 367 30.76 -12.57 -13.64
N ASP A 368 31.50 -11.45 -13.64
CA ASP A 368 31.26 -10.30 -14.53
C ASP A 368 31.86 -10.47 -15.95
N ALA A 369 32.62 -11.54 -16.20
CA ALA A 369 33.29 -11.77 -17.49
C ALA A 369 32.35 -12.45 -18.50
N LEU A 370 32.38 -11.97 -19.76
CA LEU A 370 31.64 -12.60 -20.87
C LEU A 370 32.24 -13.98 -21.20
N PRO A 371 31.49 -15.09 -21.01
CA PRO A 371 31.99 -16.41 -21.37
C PRO A 371 32.06 -16.51 -22.90
N THR A 372 33.28 -16.73 -23.41
CA THR A 372 33.54 -17.00 -24.83
C THR A 372 33.96 -18.46 -24.96
N LEU A 373 33.13 -19.26 -25.62
CA LEU A 373 33.28 -20.71 -25.71
C LEU A 373 33.30 -21.17 -27.16
N LYS A 374 34.03 -22.25 -27.45
CA LYS A 374 34.05 -22.89 -28.77
C LYS A 374 32.97 -23.97 -28.87
N LEU A 375 32.52 -24.29 -30.08
CA LEU A 375 31.49 -25.33 -30.32
C LEU A 375 31.88 -26.73 -29.83
N ARG A 376 33.18 -27.01 -29.63
CA ARG A 376 33.65 -28.29 -29.09
C ARG A 376 33.72 -28.33 -27.56
N ASP A 377 33.53 -27.18 -26.92
CA ASP A 377 33.60 -27.06 -25.48
C ASP A 377 32.30 -27.57 -24.84
N SER A 378 32.35 -27.74 -23.52
CA SER A 378 31.17 -28.01 -22.70
C SER A 378 30.79 -26.75 -21.95
N LEU A 379 29.50 -26.42 -21.99
CA LEU A 379 28.91 -25.37 -21.17
C LEU A 379 28.49 -25.97 -19.83
N TYR A 380 29.05 -25.46 -18.74
CA TYR A 380 28.67 -25.81 -17.38
C TYR A 380 27.84 -24.67 -16.80
N PHE A 381 26.62 -24.96 -16.37
CA PHE A 381 25.75 -23.96 -15.76
C PHE A 381 25.06 -24.54 -14.54
N GLY A 382 24.79 -23.69 -13.57
CA GLY A 382 24.17 -24.08 -12.31
C GLY A 382 23.14 -23.06 -11.85
N ILE A 383 22.13 -23.56 -11.15
CA ILE A 383 21.24 -22.73 -10.36
C ILE A 383 21.76 -22.79 -8.93
N GLU A 384 22.32 -21.67 -8.46
CA GLU A 384 22.91 -21.53 -7.14
C GLU A 384 21.98 -20.78 -6.18
N PRO A 385 21.73 -21.28 -4.96
CA PRO A 385 21.06 -20.49 -3.93
C PRO A 385 22.03 -19.47 -3.35
N SER A 386 21.57 -18.23 -3.09
CA SER A 386 22.41 -17.24 -2.39
C SER A 386 22.72 -17.63 -0.94
N VAL A 387 21.95 -18.56 -0.35
CA VAL A 387 22.15 -19.09 1.00
C VAL A 387 21.71 -20.56 1.08
N HIS A 388 22.48 -21.40 1.78
CA HIS A 388 22.09 -22.80 2.04
C HIS A 388 20.96 -22.91 3.08
N VAL A 389 19.86 -23.60 2.72
CA VAL A 389 18.74 -23.89 3.63
C VAL A 389 18.44 -25.39 3.67
N SER A 390 18.66 -25.99 4.83
CA SER A 390 18.39 -27.41 5.08
C SER A 390 16.88 -27.70 5.13
N GLY A 391 16.45 -28.83 4.56
CA GLY A 391 15.04 -29.25 4.53
C GLY A 391 14.27 -28.81 3.29
N LEU A 392 14.90 -28.06 2.38
CA LEU A 392 14.37 -27.67 1.08
C LEU A 392 15.14 -28.36 -0.06
N GLN A 393 14.47 -28.54 -1.19
CA GLN A 393 15.05 -29.02 -2.44
C GLN A 393 14.47 -28.24 -3.62
N THR A 394 15.24 -28.12 -4.68
CA THR A 394 14.79 -27.49 -5.93
C THR A 394 14.52 -28.50 -7.02
N LEU A 395 13.59 -28.15 -7.91
CA LEU A 395 13.34 -28.81 -9.19
C LEU A 395 13.46 -27.75 -10.28
N VAL A 396 14.28 -28.02 -11.30
CA VAL A 396 14.29 -27.20 -12.51
C VAL A 396 13.14 -27.66 -13.39
N GLU A 397 12.08 -26.86 -13.48
CA GLU A 397 10.90 -27.21 -14.26
C GLU A 397 11.16 -27.08 -15.76
N SER A 398 11.82 -26.02 -16.19
CA SER A 398 12.25 -25.90 -17.58
C SER A 398 13.50 -25.05 -17.71
N CYS A 399 14.32 -25.35 -18.71
CA CYS A 399 15.42 -24.51 -19.15
C CYS A 399 15.44 -24.52 -20.68
N PHE A 400 15.51 -23.34 -21.30
CA PHE A 400 15.55 -23.19 -22.74
C PHE A 400 16.52 -22.09 -23.16
N ALA A 401 17.02 -22.17 -24.38
CA ALA A 401 17.91 -21.17 -24.94
C ALA A 401 17.21 -20.32 -26.00
N THR A 402 17.66 -19.07 -26.16
CA THR A 402 17.24 -18.14 -27.20
C THR A 402 18.46 -17.44 -27.81
N PRO A 403 18.37 -16.96 -29.07
CA PRO A 403 19.44 -16.20 -29.71
C PRO A 403 19.59 -14.77 -29.17
N THR A 404 18.57 -14.21 -28.52
CA THR A 404 18.63 -12.89 -27.86
C THR A 404 18.30 -12.98 -26.37
N SER A 405 18.45 -11.88 -25.64
CA SER A 405 18.14 -11.79 -24.20
C SER A 405 16.65 -11.92 -23.87
N LYS A 406 15.76 -11.94 -24.87
CA LYS A 406 14.31 -12.00 -24.66
C LYS A 406 13.82 -13.43 -24.46
N ALA A 407 13.26 -13.71 -23.29
CA ALA A 407 12.75 -15.03 -22.91
C ALA A 407 11.41 -15.39 -23.58
N ASP A 408 10.67 -14.41 -24.10
CA ASP A 408 9.37 -14.55 -24.76
C ASP A 408 9.45 -14.76 -26.28
N GLU A 409 10.67 -14.93 -26.83
CA GLU A 409 10.84 -15.21 -28.26
C GLU A 409 10.17 -16.51 -28.70
N VAL A 410 9.71 -16.53 -29.96
CA VAL A 410 9.09 -17.71 -30.57
C VAL A 410 10.10 -18.85 -30.73
N LEU A 411 11.37 -18.53 -30.98
CA LEU A 411 12.43 -19.52 -31.17
C LEU A 411 13.06 -19.88 -29.81
N LYS A 412 12.66 -21.04 -29.25
CA LYS A 412 13.19 -21.58 -28.00
C LYS A 412 13.75 -22.97 -28.21
N TYR A 413 14.96 -23.21 -27.71
CA TYR A 413 15.57 -24.53 -27.68
C TYR A 413 15.55 -25.09 -26.26
N TYR A 414 14.64 -26.03 -25.98
CA TYR A 414 14.46 -26.57 -24.63
C TYR A 414 15.54 -27.61 -24.29
N LEU A 415 16.34 -27.31 -23.28
CA LEU A 415 17.27 -28.24 -22.65
C LEU A 415 16.55 -29.11 -21.61
N ILE A 416 15.63 -28.50 -20.87
CA ILE A 416 14.83 -29.13 -19.83
C ILE A 416 13.38 -28.66 -20.00
N GLN A 417 12.42 -29.57 -19.88
CA GLN A 417 11.00 -29.28 -19.94
C GLN A 417 10.22 -30.21 -18.99
N ASP A 418 9.28 -29.65 -18.22
CA ASP A 418 8.48 -30.35 -17.22
C ASP A 418 9.28 -31.19 -16.20
N GLY A 419 10.48 -30.72 -15.85
CA GLY A 419 11.41 -31.41 -14.96
C GLY A 419 12.18 -32.56 -15.61
N CYS A 420 12.06 -32.73 -16.93
CA CYS A 420 12.75 -33.74 -17.71
C CYS A 420 13.82 -33.10 -18.58
N VAL A 421 14.97 -33.77 -18.70
CA VAL A 421 15.93 -33.47 -19.75
C VAL A 421 15.28 -33.73 -21.11
N SER A 422 15.15 -32.68 -21.92
CA SER A 422 14.59 -32.72 -23.28
C SER A 422 15.66 -33.00 -24.32
N ASP A 423 16.88 -32.53 -24.08
CA ASP A 423 18.05 -32.77 -24.91
C ASP A 423 18.93 -33.84 -24.26
N GLU A 424 19.06 -35.01 -24.90
CA GLU A 424 19.83 -36.16 -24.36
C GLU A 424 21.32 -35.86 -24.11
N SER A 425 21.85 -34.77 -24.68
CA SER A 425 23.22 -34.33 -24.43
C SER A 425 23.40 -33.61 -23.08
N VAL A 426 22.31 -33.18 -22.44
CA VAL A 426 22.35 -32.52 -21.14
C VAL A 426 22.60 -33.54 -20.04
N LYS A 427 23.66 -33.32 -19.26
CA LYS A 427 24.01 -34.11 -18.09
C LYS A 427 23.74 -33.30 -16.83
N GLN A 428 22.97 -33.88 -15.91
CA GLN A 428 22.74 -33.29 -14.59
C GLN A 428 23.72 -33.88 -13.57
N PHE A 429 24.37 -33.00 -12.79
CA PHE A 429 25.29 -33.37 -11.71
C PHE A 429 24.59 -33.25 -10.35
N THR A 430 24.96 -34.15 -9.44
CA THR A 430 24.45 -34.13 -8.07
C THR A 430 25.28 -33.18 -7.21
N SER A 431 24.67 -32.11 -6.72
CA SER A 431 25.29 -31.23 -5.72
C SER A 431 25.09 -31.77 -4.30
N LYS A 432 26.02 -31.41 -3.40
CA LYS A 432 25.88 -31.65 -1.95
C LYS A 432 24.73 -30.81 -1.36
N ASP A 433 24.44 -29.66 -1.96
CA ASP A 433 23.28 -28.85 -1.62
C ASP A 433 22.08 -29.28 -2.48
N HIS A 434 21.00 -29.74 -1.84
CA HIS A 434 19.79 -30.17 -2.52
C HIS A 434 19.06 -29.01 -3.24
N LEU A 435 19.40 -27.77 -2.89
CA LEU A 435 18.92 -26.54 -3.53
C LEU A 435 19.72 -26.16 -4.78
N ALA A 436 20.98 -26.56 -4.88
CA ALA A 436 21.81 -26.30 -6.05
C ALA A 436 21.56 -27.38 -7.12
N LYS A 437 21.50 -26.96 -8.38
CA LYS A 437 21.35 -27.87 -9.52
C LYS A 437 22.35 -27.53 -10.60
N HIS A 438 23.18 -28.50 -10.94
CA HIS A 438 24.30 -28.36 -11.86
C HIS A 438 24.06 -29.14 -13.14
N PHE A 439 24.37 -28.52 -14.28
CA PHE A 439 24.15 -29.09 -15.60
C PHE A 439 25.36 -28.86 -16.50
N GLN A 440 25.55 -29.81 -17.42
CA GLN A 440 26.49 -29.72 -18.52
C GLN A 440 25.75 -29.97 -19.82
N VAL A 441 26.05 -29.17 -20.84
CA VAL A 441 25.59 -29.40 -22.21
C VAL A 441 26.73 -29.06 -23.18
N PRO A 442 26.92 -29.79 -24.30
CA PRO A 442 27.83 -29.35 -25.34
C PRO A 442 27.45 -27.96 -25.84
N VAL A 443 28.44 -27.09 -26.08
CA VAL A 443 28.18 -25.74 -26.58
C VAL A 443 27.50 -25.81 -27.95
N PHE A 444 26.41 -25.07 -28.11
CA PHE A 444 25.63 -25.02 -29.35
C PHE A 444 25.42 -23.57 -29.80
N LYS A 445 24.99 -23.40 -31.06
CA LYS A 445 24.61 -22.09 -31.61
C LYS A 445 23.34 -22.21 -32.44
N PHE A 446 22.59 -21.11 -32.52
CA PHE A 446 21.43 -21.03 -33.42
C PHE A 446 21.88 -20.88 -34.88
N VAL A 447 21.10 -21.46 -35.80
CA VAL A 447 21.37 -21.35 -37.25
C VAL A 447 21.10 -19.92 -37.71
N GLY A 448 22.07 -19.30 -38.38
CA GLY A 448 22.02 -17.91 -38.86
C GLY A 448 23.40 -17.27 -38.83
N LYS A 449 23.73 -16.41 -39.83
CA LYS A 449 25.06 -15.77 -39.93
C LYS A 449 25.36 -14.82 -38.75
N ASP A 450 24.32 -14.28 -38.14
CA ASP A 450 24.41 -13.25 -37.09
C ASP A 450 24.24 -13.82 -35.67
N ASN A 451 23.89 -15.11 -35.53
CA ASN A 451 23.61 -15.75 -34.25
C ASN A 451 24.89 -16.26 -33.57
N LYS A 452 25.73 -15.32 -33.11
CA LYS A 452 26.98 -15.61 -32.37
C LYS A 452 26.80 -15.68 -30.85
N GLU A 453 25.62 -15.37 -30.36
CA GLU A 453 25.32 -15.31 -28.93
C GLU A 453 24.17 -16.26 -28.59
N VAL A 454 24.24 -16.84 -27.39
CA VAL A 454 23.20 -17.70 -26.82
C VAL A 454 22.87 -17.22 -25.42
N PHE A 455 21.57 -17.14 -25.12
CA PHE A 455 21.03 -16.83 -23.80
C PHE A 455 20.31 -18.06 -23.28
N LEU A 456 20.56 -18.41 -22.03
CA LEU A 456 19.86 -19.47 -21.30
C LEU A 456 18.77 -18.89 -20.44
N HIS A 457 17.67 -19.60 -20.36
CA HIS A 457 16.50 -19.20 -19.59
C HIS A 457 15.98 -20.35 -18.77
N CYS A 458 15.73 -20.15 -17.47
CA CYS A 458 15.30 -21.25 -16.60
C CYS A 458 14.12 -20.89 -15.69
N HIS A 459 13.31 -21.90 -15.39
CA HIS A 459 12.20 -21.90 -14.47
C HIS A 459 12.47 -22.93 -13.38
N ILE A 460 12.39 -22.51 -12.12
CA ILE A 460 12.67 -23.38 -10.98
C ILE A 460 11.50 -23.40 -10.00
N LEU A 461 11.38 -24.51 -9.29
CA LEU A 461 10.40 -24.76 -8.26
C LEU A 461 11.11 -25.21 -6.97
N VAL A 462 10.70 -24.69 -5.81
CA VAL A 462 11.25 -25.09 -4.51
C VAL A 462 10.21 -25.93 -3.76
N CYS A 463 10.63 -27.04 -3.16
CA CYS A 463 9.78 -27.91 -2.36
C CYS A 463 10.45 -28.28 -1.03
N GLY A 464 9.64 -28.68 -0.05
CA GLY A 464 10.15 -29.36 1.14
C GLY A 464 10.65 -30.76 0.79
N VAL A 465 11.75 -31.19 1.41
CA VAL A 465 12.32 -32.53 1.22
C VAL A 465 11.39 -33.63 1.77
N THR A 466 10.58 -33.32 2.79
CA THR A 466 9.65 -34.25 3.44
C THR A 466 8.30 -34.37 2.74
N ASP A 467 8.02 -33.54 1.74
CA ASP A 467 6.75 -33.55 1.02
C ASP A 467 6.81 -34.52 -0.16
N GLU A 468 6.44 -35.78 0.07
CA GLU A 468 6.44 -36.86 -0.92
C GLU A 468 5.44 -36.64 -2.07
N ARG A 469 4.43 -35.77 -1.86
CA ARG A 469 3.45 -35.41 -2.90
C ARG A 469 3.88 -34.18 -3.69
N SER A 470 4.95 -33.52 -3.30
CA SER A 470 5.45 -32.33 -3.98
C SER A 470 5.84 -32.62 -5.43
N ARG A 471 5.81 -31.59 -6.28
CA ARG A 471 6.34 -31.71 -7.65
C ARG A 471 7.82 -32.11 -7.64
N CYS A 472 8.64 -31.66 -6.71
CA CYS A 472 10.04 -32.08 -6.65
C CYS A 472 10.19 -33.58 -6.39
N ALA A 473 9.36 -34.17 -5.51
CA ALA A 473 9.34 -35.61 -5.27
C ALA A 473 8.83 -36.41 -6.49
N GLN A 474 7.91 -35.85 -7.26
CA GLN A 474 7.38 -36.47 -8.48
C GLN A 474 8.38 -36.46 -9.66
N GLY A 475 9.41 -35.61 -9.62
CA GLY A 475 10.50 -35.61 -10.60
C GLY A 475 10.05 -35.35 -12.05
N CYS A 476 10.53 -36.13 -13.01
CA CYS A 476 10.25 -35.94 -14.44
C CYS A 476 8.88 -36.54 -14.85
N ARG A 477 8.01 -35.77 -15.52
CA ARG A 477 6.70 -36.24 -16.02
C ARG A 477 6.72 -36.48 -17.55
N ARG A 478 6.93 -37.74 -17.97
CA ARG A 478 7.02 -38.11 -19.42
C ARG A 478 5.71 -38.47 -20.12
N ARG A 479 4.54 -38.43 -19.46
CA ARG A 479 3.24 -38.78 -20.09
C ARG A 479 2.15 -37.77 -19.74
N MET A 480 1.69 -37.00 -20.74
CA MET A 480 0.41 -36.30 -20.69
C MET A 480 -0.73 -37.33 -20.73
N ARG A 481 -1.32 -37.63 -19.58
CA ARG A 481 -2.72 -38.06 -19.56
C ARG A 481 -3.52 -36.76 -19.67
N ARG A 482 -4.19 -36.54 -20.81
CA ARG A 482 -5.00 -35.36 -21.12
C ARG A 482 -5.89 -35.03 -19.92
N TRP A 483 -5.49 -34.06 -19.12
CA TRP A 483 -6.28 -33.47 -18.06
C TRP A 483 -6.73 -32.12 -18.60
N SER A 484 -8.03 -31.86 -18.53
CA SER A 484 -8.64 -30.62 -18.99
C SER A 484 -7.93 -29.44 -18.33
N GLU A 485 -7.39 -28.52 -19.13
CA GLU A 485 -7.13 -27.15 -18.69
C GLU A 485 -8.47 -26.57 -18.24
N THR A 486 -8.70 -26.52 -16.94
CA THR A 486 -9.52 -25.48 -16.38
C THR A 486 -8.64 -24.24 -16.31
N GLU A 487 -8.82 -23.35 -17.29
CA GLU A 487 -8.31 -21.99 -17.25
C GLU A 487 -8.87 -21.29 -16.01
N GLU A 488 -7.98 -20.99 -15.05
CA GLU A 488 -8.21 -19.95 -14.05
C GLU A 488 -7.47 -18.68 -14.53
N PRO A 489 -8.18 -17.58 -14.79
CA PRO A 489 -7.59 -16.35 -15.32
C PRO A 489 -6.92 -15.58 -14.19
N GLY A 490 -5.61 -15.77 -14.05
CA GLY A 490 -4.80 -15.06 -13.05
C GLY A 490 -3.31 -15.28 -13.26
N ARG A 491 -2.83 -15.15 -14.49
CA ARG A 491 -1.38 -15.24 -14.78
C ARG A 491 -0.67 -14.01 -14.21
N LEU A 492 -0.21 -14.15 -12.97
CA LEU A 492 0.97 -13.44 -12.47
C LEU A 492 2.08 -13.62 -13.52
N ALA A 493 2.66 -12.53 -14.02
CA ALA A 493 3.70 -12.58 -15.04
C ALA A 493 4.84 -13.52 -14.61
N ASN A 494 4.94 -14.68 -15.25
CA ASN A 494 6.05 -15.62 -15.10
C ASN A 494 7.35 -14.90 -15.50
N ARG A 495 8.12 -14.35 -14.56
CA ARG A 495 9.46 -13.80 -14.88
C ARG A 495 10.48 -14.94 -14.84
N ILE A 496 11.32 -14.95 -15.86
CA ILE A 496 12.16 -16.07 -16.29
C ILE A 496 13.60 -15.71 -15.92
N LEU A 497 14.37 -16.64 -15.35
CA LEU A 497 15.82 -16.46 -15.18
C LEU A 497 16.43 -16.33 -16.56
N THR A 498 17.29 -15.34 -16.81
CA THR A 498 18.08 -15.25 -18.04
C THR A 498 19.56 -15.26 -17.67
N GLY A 499 20.40 -15.98 -18.39
CA GLY A 499 21.85 -15.99 -18.25
C GLY A 499 22.51 -15.98 -19.62
N GLY A 500 23.44 -15.05 -19.85
CA GLY A 500 24.08 -14.79 -21.14
C GLY A 500 24.38 -13.30 -21.31
N PRO A 501 24.97 -12.84 -22.43
CA PRO A 501 25.24 -13.62 -23.63
C PRO A 501 26.44 -14.55 -23.43
N ILE A 502 26.29 -15.78 -23.91
CA ILE A 502 27.38 -16.71 -24.12
C ILE A 502 27.85 -16.50 -25.56
N ARG A 503 29.09 -16.02 -25.73
CA ARG A 503 29.66 -15.79 -27.06
C ARG A 503 30.26 -17.07 -27.60
N ILE A 504 29.85 -17.43 -28.81
CA ILE A 504 30.35 -18.61 -29.50
C ILE A 504 31.46 -18.18 -30.45
N ASP A 505 32.69 -18.58 -30.14
CA ASP A 505 33.81 -18.39 -31.05
C ASP A 505 33.74 -19.41 -32.19
N VAL A 506 33.78 -18.92 -33.42
CA VAL A 506 33.60 -19.70 -34.66
C VAL A 506 34.93 -19.84 -35.40
N GLU A 507 36.04 -19.31 -34.88
CA GLU A 507 37.37 -19.53 -35.43
C GLU A 507 37.95 -20.86 -34.90
N GLU A 508 38.37 -21.73 -35.82
CA GLU A 508 38.87 -23.09 -35.55
C GLU A 508 40.05 -23.11 -34.56
#